data_AF-A0A2W1CQ49-F1
#
_entry.id   AF-A0A2W1CQ49-F1
#
_cell.length_a   1.000
_cell.length_b   1.000
_cell.length_c   1.000
_cell.angle_alpha   90.00
_cell.angle_beta   90.00
_cell.angle_gamma   90.00
#
_symmetry.space_group_name_H-M   'P 1'
#
loop_
_entity.id
_entity.type
_entity.pdbx_description
1 polymer ?
#
loop_
_entity_poly.entity_id
_entity_poly.type
_entity_poly.pdbx_seq_one_letter_code
_entity_poly.pdbx_strand_id
1 'polypeptide(L)'
;MPGNEAADRLADLGAQHPSSLTGKAAVPTLLGIKTIARKTLRHTQQTWWSDKKTKLSKWYKSWHLDYATRSSLKELELPRATLARLLSIRTRHGDFAWYHRKYNHKDANLACSCGRDKTPEHLALCRKTLGAFSRWPLRPPTPPSSQADGLAYTAALIGEPEAFEAFIQLTQYYTKICPR
;
A
#
# COMPACT_ATOMS: atom_id res chain seq x y z
N MET A 1 -11.37 66.95 -10.36
CA MET A 1 -11.45 66.64 -11.80
C MET A 1 -12.74 65.89 -12.06
N PRO A 2 -13.80 66.56 -12.55
CA PRO A 2 -15.00 65.87 -13.02
C PRO A 2 -14.68 65.20 -14.36
N GLY A 3 -14.97 63.91 -14.50
CA GLY A 3 -14.67 63.19 -15.75
C GLY A 3 -14.41 61.68 -15.64
N ASN A 4 -14.29 61.12 -14.43
CA ASN A 4 -14.12 59.67 -14.24
C ASN A 4 -15.45 58.90 -14.25
N GLU A 5 -16.59 59.57 -14.08
CA GLU A 5 -17.90 58.92 -13.88
C GLU A 5 -18.37 58.09 -15.08
N ALA A 6 -17.87 58.40 -16.29
CA ALA A 6 -18.12 57.59 -17.48
C ALA A 6 -17.21 56.37 -17.53
N ALA A 7 -15.95 56.50 -17.10
CA ALA A 7 -15.00 55.39 -17.04
C ALA A 7 -15.35 54.40 -15.92
N ASP A 8 -15.75 54.88 -14.73
CA ASP A 8 -16.24 54.04 -13.63
C ASP A 8 -17.51 53.29 -14.03
N ARG A 9 -18.47 53.95 -14.69
CA ARG A 9 -19.66 53.27 -15.23
C ARG A 9 -19.33 52.19 -16.25
N LEU A 10 -18.35 52.44 -17.13
CA LEU A 10 -17.90 51.44 -18.11
C LEU A 10 -17.15 50.28 -17.45
N ALA A 11 -16.38 50.55 -16.39
CA ALA A 11 -15.71 49.53 -15.60
C ALA A 11 -16.72 48.64 -14.85
N ASP A 12 -17.74 49.24 -14.23
CA ASP A 12 -18.82 48.52 -13.56
C ASP A 12 -19.62 47.64 -14.52
N LEU A 13 -19.94 48.14 -15.73
CA LEU A 13 -20.59 47.35 -16.78
C LEU A 13 -19.71 46.21 -17.28
N GLY A 14 -18.40 46.44 -17.43
CA GLY A 14 -17.43 45.41 -17.80
C GLY A 14 -17.22 44.34 -16.71
N ALA A 15 -17.41 44.70 -15.44
CA ALA A 15 -17.35 43.76 -14.31
C ALA A 15 -18.62 42.92 -14.19
N GLN A 16 -19.80 43.49 -14.47
CA GLN A 16 -21.08 42.79 -14.47
C GLN A 16 -21.22 41.79 -15.64
N HIS A 17 -20.48 42.03 -16.72
CA HIS A 17 -20.41 41.14 -17.87
C HIS A 17 -18.97 40.64 -18.04
N PRO A 18 -18.57 39.55 -17.35
CA PRO A 18 -17.24 38.98 -17.55
C PRO A 18 -17.06 38.72 -19.05
N SER A 19 -16.21 39.51 -19.68
CA SER A 19 -16.00 39.44 -21.12
C SER A 19 -15.59 38.02 -21.46
N SER A 20 -16.28 37.42 -22.43
CA SER A 20 -15.87 36.12 -22.95
C SER A 20 -14.42 36.26 -23.38
N LEU A 21 -13.53 35.50 -22.73
CA LEU A 21 -12.10 35.55 -23.01
C LEU A 21 -11.94 35.42 -24.52
N THR A 22 -11.39 36.45 -25.17
CA THR A 22 -11.25 36.54 -26.63
C THR A 22 -9.77 36.61 -27.00
N GLY A 23 -9.40 36.03 -28.15
CA GLY A 23 -8.00 35.97 -28.59
C GLY A 23 -7.12 35.07 -27.72
N LYS A 24 -5.84 35.45 -27.51
CA LYS A 24 -4.86 34.63 -26.75
C LYS A 24 -5.29 34.31 -25.31
N ALA A 25 -6.13 35.15 -24.70
CA ALA A 25 -6.68 34.93 -23.37
C ALA A 25 -7.75 33.83 -23.32
N ALA A 26 -8.36 33.49 -24.46
CA ALA A 26 -9.33 32.40 -24.62
C ALA A 26 -8.66 31.02 -24.70
N VAL A 27 -7.40 31.00 -25.14
CA VAL A 27 -6.67 29.76 -25.38
C VAL A 27 -6.05 29.31 -24.05
N PRO A 28 -6.39 28.11 -23.56
CA PRO A 28 -5.83 27.63 -22.31
C PRO A 28 -4.31 27.48 -22.43
N THR A 29 -3.58 28.03 -21.46
CA THR A 29 -2.12 27.89 -21.42
C THR A 29 -1.73 26.43 -21.26
N LEU A 30 -0.55 26.04 -21.75
CA LEU A 30 -0.02 24.68 -21.56
C LEU A 30 -0.03 24.26 -20.08
N LEU A 31 0.28 25.19 -19.16
CA LEU A 31 0.21 24.96 -17.72
C LEU A 31 -1.22 24.78 -17.21
N GLY A 32 -2.18 25.52 -17.76
CA GLY A 32 -3.61 25.36 -17.50
C GLY A 32 -4.10 23.97 -17.92
N ILE A 33 -3.82 23.55 -19.15
CA ILE A 33 -4.15 22.21 -19.68
C ILE A 33 -3.53 21.12 -18.79
N LYS A 34 -2.23 21.22 -18.48
CA LYS A 34 -1.55 20.26 -17.58
C LYS A 34 -2.19 20.23 -16.18
N THR A 35 -2.66 21.35 -15.67
CA THR A 35 -3.30 21.41 -14.35
C THR A 35 -4.68 20.77 -14.35
N ILE A 36 -5.48 21.02 -15.38
CA ILE A 36 -6.77 20.34 -15.58
C ILE A 36 -6.54 18.83 -15.72
N ALA A 37 -5.64 18.40 -16.61
CA ALA A 37 -5.30 16.99 -16.80
C ALA A 37 -4.87 16.31 -15.48
N ARG A 38 -4.03 16.96 -14.67
CA ARG A 38 -3.62 16.45 -13.35
C ARG A 38 -4.78 16.32 -12.39
N LYS A 39 -5.72 17.30 -12.36
CA LYS A 39 -6.93 17.25 -11.52
C LYS A 39 -7.85 16.12 -11.96
N THR A 40 -8.15 16.01 -13.25
CA THR A 40 -8.96 14.94 -13.82
C THR A 40 -8.37 13.58 -13.50
N LEU A 41 -7.06 13.39 -13.74
CA LEU A 41 -6.39 12.13 -13.41
C LEU A 41 -6.51 11.77 -11.93
N ARG A 42 -6.29 12.72 -11.01
CA ARG A 42 -6.43 12.47 -9.56
C ARG A 42 -7.85 12.04 -9.21
N HIS A 43 -8.86 12.74 -9.74
CA HIS A 43 -10.26 12.42 -9.51
C HIS A 43 -10.61 11.03 -10.05
N THR A 44 -10.28 10.73 -11.32
CA THR A 44 -10.51 9.41 -11.92
C THR A 44 -9.82 8.29 -11.14
N GLN A 45 -8.58 8.51 -10.70
CA GLN A 45 -7.83 7.56 -9.87
C GLN A 45 -8.54 7.28 -8.53
N GLN A 46 -9.01 8.32 -7.84
CA GLN A 46 -9.73 8.19 -6.58
C GLN A 46 -11.07 7.48 -6.76
N THR A 47 -11.86 7.86 -7.76
CA THR A 47 -13.16 7.23 -8.07
C THR A 47 -12.98 5.76 -8.42
N TRP A 48 -11.99 5.43 -9.27
CA TRP A 48 -11.66 4.05 -9.60
C TRP A 48 -11.23 3.25 -8.36
N TRP A 49 -10.37 3.81 -7.51
CA TRP A 49 -9.93 3.10 -6.30
C TRP A 49 -11.08 2.85 -5.33
N SER A 50 -11.96 3.83 -5.14
CA SER A 50 -13.16 3.68 -4.31
C SER A 50 -14.08 2.56 -4.81
N ASP A 51 -14.29 2.45 -6.13
CA ASP A 51 -15.02 1.31 -6.73
C ASP A 51 -14.31 -0.01 -6.45
N LYS A 52 -13.02 -0.14 -6.77
CA LYS A 52 -12.28 -1.40 -6.62
C LYS A 52 -12.14 -1.82 -5.17
N LYS A 53 -11.97 -0.88 -4.24
CA LYS A 53 -11.85 -1.14 -2.80
C LYS A 53 -13.05 -1.92 -2.29
N THR A 54 -14.26 -1.74 -2.84
CA THR A 54 -15.45 -2.51 -2.44
C THR A 54 -15.30 -4.02 -2.69
N LYS A 55 -14.60 -4.42 -3.76
CA LYS A 55 -14.44 -5.82 -4.21
C LYS A 55 -13.29 -6.55 -3.54
N LEU A 56 -12.45 -5.87 -2.75
CA LEU A 56 -11.31 -6.48 -2.07
C LEU A 56 -11.76 -7.38 -0.90
N SER A 57 -10.96 -8.40 -0.62
CA SER A 57 -11.21 -9.33 0.49
C SER A 57 -11.19 -8.61 1.84
N LYS A 58 -11.94 -9.13 2.83
CA LYS A 58 -11.95 -8.58 4.20
C LYS A 58 -10.54 -8.48 4.78
N TRP A 59 -9.70 -9.47 4.50
CA TRP A 59 -8.31 -9.46 4.92
C TRP A 59 -7.48 -8.38 4.26
N TYR A 60 -7.59 -8.21 2.94
CA TYR A 60 -6.80 -7.17 2.27
C TYR A 60 -7.17 -5.78 2.82
N LYS A 61 -8.46 -5.57 3.10
CA LYS A 61 -8.98 -4.33 3.71
C LYS A 61 -8.45 -4.09 5.12
N SER A 62 -8.15 -5.14 5.91
CA SER A 62 -7.65 -4.97 7.29
C SER A 62 -6.25 -4.37 7.36
N TRP A 63 -5.51 -4.33 6.24
CA TRP A 63 -4.21 -3.67 6.19
C TRP A 63 -4.29 -2.15 5.99
N HIS A 64 -5.47 -1.60 5.74
CA HIS A 64 -5.67 -0.16 5.54
C HIS A 64 -4.70 0.49 4.52
N LEU A 65 -4.31 -0.26 3.47
CA LEU A 65 -3.41 0.24 2.44
C LEU A 65 -4.07 1.33 1.59
N ASP A 66 -3.33 2.43 1.41
CA ASP A 66 -3.71 3.50 0.51
C ASP A 66 -3.20 3.23 -0.91
N TYR A 67 -4.02 3.59 -1.91
CA TYR A 67 -3.61 3.52 -3.30
C TYR A 67 -2.83 4.76 -3.69
N ALA A 68 -1.50 4.66 -3.65
CA ALA A 68 -0.59 5.72 -4.05
C ALA A 68 0.23 5.28 -5.27
N THR A 69 -0.02 5.91 -6.43
CA THR A 69 0.72 5.62 -7.69
C THR A 69 1.94 6.49 -7.91
N ARG A 70 2.13 7.54 -7.11
CA ARG A 70 3.17 8.57 -7.32
C ARG A 70 4.23 8.61 -6.22
N SER A 71 4.03 7.87 -5.13
CA SER A 71 5.03 7.75 -4.08
C SER A 71 6.02 6.66 -4.49
N SER A 72 7.33 6.92 -4.35
CA SER A 72 8.30 5.82 -4.38
C SER A 72 7.93 4.89 -3.22
N LEU A 73 7.45 3.69 -3.56
CA LEU A 73 7.08 2.70 -2.58
C LEU A 73 8.37 2.02 -2.13
N LYS A 74 8.75 2.20 -0.86
CA LYS A 74 9.93 1.56 -0.25
C LYS A 74 9.98 0.04 -0.48
N GLU A 75 8.82 -0.59 -0.62
CA GLU A 75 8.69 -2.01 -0.94
C GLU A 75 9.31 -2.40 -2.28
N LEU A 76 9.32 -1.49 -3.27
CA LEU A 76 9.88 -1.76 -4.59
C LEU A 76 11.41 -1.76 -4.60
N GLU A 77 12.04 -1.21 -3.55
CA GLU A 77 13.48 -1.30 -3.34
C GLU A 77 13.90 -2.68 -2.79
N LEU A 78 12.94 -3.48 -2.29
CA LEU A 78 13.23 -4.82 -1.79
C LEU A 78 13.69 -5.75 -2.90
N PRO A 79 14.60 -6.70 -2.61
CA PRO A 79 14.89 -7.79 -3.52
C PRO A 79 13.61 -8.52 -3.94
N ARG A 80 13.52 -8.90 -5.22
CA ARG A 80 12.33 -9.52 -5.82
C ARG A 80 11.77 -10.69 -5.00
N ALA A 81 12.64 -11.53 -4.46
CA ALA A 81 12.23 -12.67 -3.63
C ALA A 81 11.57 -12.24 -2.32
N THR A 82 12.13 -11.23 -1.64
CA THR A 82 11.58 -10.64 -0.41
C THR A 82 10.24 -9.96 -0.69
N LEU A 83 10.16 -9.15 -1.74
CA LEU A 83 8.92 -8.50 -2.17
C LEU A 83 7.81 -9.52 -2.45
N ALA A 84 8.11 -10.62 -3.13
CA ALA A 84 7.13 -11.68 -3.40
C ALA A 84 6.56 -12.29 -2.10
N ARG A 85 7.37 -12.45 -1.05
CA ARG A 85 6.91 -12.94 0.26
C ARG A 85 6.05 -11.91 0.99
N LEU A 86 6.45 -10.64 0.97
CA LEU A 86 5.67 -9.55 1.55
C LEU A 86 4.27 -9.47 0.92
N LEU A 87 4.20 -9.49 -0.41
CA LEU A 87 2.93 -9.48 -1.14
C LEU A 87 2.07 -10.72 -0.87
N SER A 88 2.71 -11.89 -0.72
CA SER A 88 2.04 -13.13 -0.34
C SER A 88 1.33 -12.99 1.02
N ILE A 89 2.02 -12.47 2.05
CA ILE A 89 1.43 -12.25 3.38
C ILE A 89 0.25 -11.28 3.31
N ARG A 90 0.43 -10.13 2.66
CA ARG A 90 -0.62 -9.09 2.55
C ARG A 90 -1.88 -9.60 1.89
N THR A 91 -1.72 -10.39 0.83
CA THR A 91 -2.85 -10.90 0.08
C THR A 91 -3.39 -12.23 0.65
N ARG A 92 -2.64 -12.89 1.55
CA ARG A 92 -2.79 -14.29 1.98
C ARG A 92 -2.65 -15.32 0.87
N HIS A 93 -2.15 -14.91 -0.29
CA HIS A 93 -1.90 -15.82 -1.39
C HIS A 93 -0.48 -16.39 -1.31
N GLY A 94 -0.26 -17.49 -2.04
CA GLY A 94 1.04 -18.14 -2.11
C GLY A 94 1.09 -19.39 -1.23
N ASP A 95 2.25 -19.60 -0.60
CA ASP A 95 2.61 -20.83 0.09
C ASP A 95 2.08 -20.87 1.53
N PHE A 96 0.75 -20.85 1.67
CA PHE A 96 0.06 -20.99 2.96
C PHE A 96 -0.88 -22.18 2.96
N ALA A 97 -0.97 -22.86 4.09
CA ALA A 97 -1.75 -24.08 4.24
C ALA A 97 -3.22 -23.90 3.82
N TRP A 98 -3.84 -22.80 4.24
CA TRP A 98 -5.24 -22.50 3.90
C TRP A 98 -5.46 -22.38 2.38
N TYR A 99 -4.51 -21.77 1.66
CA TYR A 99 -4.61 -21.52 0.23
C TYR A 99 -4.51 -22.85 -0.54
N HIS A 100 -3.51 -23.65 -0.21
CA HIS A 100 -3.33 -24.97 -0.82
C HIS A 100 -4.50 -25.92 -0.54
N ARG A 101 -5.07 -25.89 0.68
CA ARG A 101 -6.29 -26.66 1.01
C ARG A 101 -7.49 -26.20 0.19
N LYS A 102 -7.72 -24.90 0.08
CA LYS A 102 -8.84 -24.33 -0.68
C LYS A 102 -8.82 -24.77 -2.16
N TYR A 103 -7.64 -24.84 -2.76
CA TYR A 103 -7.46 -25.20 -4.17
C TYR A 103 -7.02 -26.66 -4.40
N ASN A 104 -7.03 -27.49 -3.35
CA ASN A 104 -6.70 -28.91 -3.40
C ASN A 104 -5.35 -29.23 -4.09
N HIS A 105 -4.31 -28.45 -3.78
CA HIS A 105 -2.96 -28.70 -4.27
C HIS A 105 -2.34 -29.91 -3.53
N LYS A 106 -2.15 -31.04 -4.23
CA LYS A 106 -1.74 -32.32 -3.62
C LYS A 106 -0.27 -32.35 -3.16
N ASP A 107 0.62 -31.68 -3.90
CA ASP A 107 2.07 -31.76 -3.67
C ASP A 107 2.61 -30.60 -2.82
N ALA A 108 1.73 -29.84 -2.17
CA ALA A 108 2.13 -28.66 -1.42
C ALA A 108 2.52 -29.01 0.01
N ASN A 109 3.70 -28.55 0.44
CA ASN A 109 4.09 -28.65 1.84
C ASN A 109 3.33 -27.61 2.68
N LEU A 110 2.30 -28.09 3.41
CA LEU A 110 1.44 -27.24 4.22
C LEU A 110 2.10 -26.80 5.54
N ALA A 111 3.15 -27.48 5.98
CA ALA A 111 3.75 -27.29 7.29
C ALA A 111 5.14 -26.64 7.19
N CYS A 112 5.45 -25.81 8.18
CA CYS A 112 6.80 -25.35 8.45
C CYS A 112 7.64 -26.50 9.03
N SER A 113 8.97 -26.44 8.90
CA SER A 113 9.87 -27.41 9.54
C SER A 113 9.80 -27.42 11.09
N CYS A 114 9.06 -26.49 11.69
CA CYS A 114 8.75 -26.51 13.11
C CYS A 114 7.55 -27.43 13.46
N GLY A 115 6.80 -27.91 12.46
CA GLY A 115 5.64 -28.81 12.57
C GLY A 115 4.27 -28.12 12.51
N ARG A 116 4.20 -26.78 12.51
CA ARG A 116 2.93 -26.04 12.42
C ARG A 116 2.59 -25.67 10.98
N ASP A 117 1.30 -25.49 10.72
CA ASP A 117 0.80 -24.98 9.44
C ASP A 117 1.43 -23.65 9.05
N LYS A 118 1.72 -23.50 7.75
CA LYS A 118 2.13 -22.23 7.15
C LYS A 118 0.94 -21.26 7.15
N THR A 119 0.94 -20.31 8.08
CA THR A 119 0.02 -19.16 8.09
C THR A 119 0.79 -17.85 7.88
N PRO A 120 0.12 -16.76 7.46
CA PRO A 120 0.77 -15.47 7.25
C PRO A 120 1.56 -14.98 8.47
N GLU A 121 1.02 -15.16 9.67
CA GLU A 121 1.60 -14.77 10.95
C GLU A 121 2.62 -15.77 11.50
N HIS A 122 2.77 -16.94 10.87
CA HIS A 122 3.57 -18.02 11.44
C HIS A 122 5.05 -17.63 11.61
N LEU A 123 5.59 -16.74 10.79
CA LEU A 123 6.97 -16.24 10.93
C LEU A 123 7.24 -15.63 12.32
N ALA A 124 6.23 -14.97 12.89
CA ALA A 124 6.27 -14.36 14.21
C ALA A 124 6.03 -15.37 15.36
N LEU A 125 5.39 -16.52 15.05
CA LEU A 125 5.02 -17.53 16.03
C LEU A 125 5.88 -18.80 15.95
N CYS A 126 6.80 -18.86 15.00
CA CYS A 126 7.63 -20.02 14.78
C CYS A 126 8.66 -20.15 15.90
N ARG A 127 8.64 -21.27 16.63
CA ARG A 127 9.63 -21.53 17.69
C ARG A 127 11.10 -21.41 17.23
N LYS A 128 11.36 -21.66 15.94
CA LYS A 128 12.71 -21.54 15.35
C LYS A 128 13.13 -20.08 15.12
N THR A 129 12.20 -19.14 14.99
CA THR A 129 12.52 -17.70 14.89
C THR A 129 12.65 -17.05 16.26
N LEU A 130 11.92 -17.56 17.27
CA LEU A 130 11.94 -17.06 18.64
C LEU A 130 13.32 -17.11 19.31
N GLY A 131 14.22 -18.00 18.89
CA GLY A 131 15.60 -18.02 19.39
C GLY A 131 16.39 -16.73 19.10
N ALA A 132 15.98 -15.95 18.09
CA ALA A 132 16.57 -14.66 17.76
C ALA A 132 15.71 -13.48 18.24
N PHE A 133 14.70 -13.71 19.08
CA PHE A 133 13.68 -12.71 19.45
C PHE A 133 14.28 -11.38 19.95
N SER A 134 15.34 -11.42 20.76
CA SER A 134 16.01 -10.23 21.28
C SER A 134 16.52 -9.27 20.20
N ARG A 135 16.77 -9.78 18.98
CA ARG A 135 17.32 -9.04 17.84
C ARG A 135 16.28 -8.71 16.77
N TRP A 136 15.01 -9.06 16.99
CA TRP A 136 13.98 -8.81 16.00
C TRP A 136 13.83 -7.30 15.73
N PRO A 137 13.63 -6.89 14.47
CA PRO A 137 13.22 -5.53 14.18
C PRO A 137 11.81 -5.28 14.72
N LEU A 138 11.53 -4.04 15.14
CA LEU A 138 10.24 -3.65 15.73
C LEU A 138 9.79 -4.58 16.88
N ARG A 139 10.76 -5.11 17.64
CA ARG A 139 10.55 -6.15 18.65
C ARG A 139 9.47 -5.74 19.67
N PRO A 140 8.42 -6.56 19.87
CA PRO A 140 7.46 -6.33 20.94
C PRO A 140 8.09 -6.59 22.33
N PRO A 141 7.49 -6.11 23.43
CA PRO A 141 8.02 -6.33 24.78
C PRO A 141 8.18 -7.81 25.12
N THR A 142 7.20 -8.63 24.71
CA THR A 142 7.18 -10.08 24.92
C THR A 142 7.06 -10.84 23.59
N PRO A 143 7.58 -12.07 23.52
CA PRO A 143 7.41 -12.91 22.34
C PRO A 143 5.94 -13.11 21.96
N PRO A 144 5.57 -12.99 20.67
CA PRO A 144 4.23 -13.32 20.21
C PRO A 144 3.89 -14.77 20.58
N SER A 145 2.75 -14.96 21.25
CA SER A 145 2.34 -16.26 21.78
C SER A 145 0.98 -16.71 21.23
N SER A 146 0.13 -15.75 20.89
CA SER A 146 -1.19 -15.98 20.29
C SER A 146 -1.21 -15.61 18.80
N GLN A 147 -2.25 -16.08 18.09
CA GLN A 147 -2.46 -15.67 16.71
C GLN A 147 -2.64 -14.15 16.56
N ALA A 148 -3.32 -13.51 17.52
CA ALA A 148 -3.50 -12.06 17.52
C ALA A 148 -2.16 -11.33 17.63
N ASP A 149 -1.27 -11.76 18.53
CA ASP A 149 0.06 -11.18 18.67
C ASP A 149 0.89 -11.37 17.40
N GLY A 150 0.86 -12.57 16.84
CA GLY A 150 1.57 -12.89 15.61
C GLY A 150 1.11 -12.03 14.45
N LEU A 151 -0.20 -11.80 14.33
CA LEU A 151 -0.78 -10.93 13.31
C LEU A 151 -0.40 -9.47 13.54
N ALA A 152 -0.49 -8.98 14.77
CA ALA A 152 -0.11 -7.61 15.11
C ALA A 152 1.36 -7.33 14.79
N TYR A 153 2.26 -8.23 15.18
CA TYR A 153 3.68 -8.10 14.85
C TYR A 153 3.93 -8.20 13.34
N THR A 154 3.32 -9.19 12.67
CA THR A 154 3.45 -9.35 11.22
C THR A 154 2.93 -8.11 10.48
N ALA A 155 1.87 -7.46 11.00
CA ALA A 155 1.33 -6.22 10.48
C ALA A 155 2.35 -5.07 10.54
N ALA A 156 2.93 -4.86 11.72
CA ALA A 156 3.97 -3.84 11.90
C ALA A 156 5.17 -4.13 10.99
N LEU A 157 5.56 -5.40 10.91
CA LEU A 157 6.71 -5.84 10.13
C LEU A 157 6.52 -5.60 8.62
N ILE A 158 5.38 -6.00 8.03
CA ILE A 158 5.13 -5.77 6.60
C ILE A 158 4.74 -4.31 6.29
N GLY A 159 4.45 -3.50 7.30
CA GLY A 159 4.27 -2.05 7.16
C GLY A 159 5.58 -1.31 6.94
N GLU A 160 6.70 -1.87 7.43
CA GLU A 160 8.06 -1.33 7.28
C GLU A 160 8.92 -2.29 6.45
N PRO A 161 9.06 -2.08 5.12
CA PRO A 161 9.70 -3.03 4.21
C PRO A 161 11.14 -3.41 4.63
N GLU A 162 11.91 -2.42 5.07
CA GLU A 162 13.27 -2.57 5.57
C GLU A 162 13.34 -3.48 6.80
N ALA A 163 12.36 -3.36 7.71
CA ALA A 163 12.23 -4.23 8.88
C ALA A 163 11.88 -5.66 8.48
N PHE A 164 10.96 -5.85 7.53
CA PHE A 164 10.62 -7.17 7.01
C PHE A 164 11.82 -7.89 6.39
N GLU A 165 12.60 -7.17 5.59
CA GLU A 165 13.84 -7.72 5.03
C GLU A 165 14.83 -8.08 6.12
N ALA A 166 15.11 -7.18 7.06
CA ALA A 166 16.01 -7.42 8.17
C ALA A 166 15.60 -8.66 8.99
N PHE A 167 14.30 -8.84 9.22
CA PHE A 167 13.77 -10.03 9.91
C PHE A 167 14.06 -11.31 9.14
N ILE A 168 13.80 -11.34 7.83
CA ILE A 168 14.02 -12.55 7.02
C ILE A 168 15.50 -12.87 6.93
N GLN A 169 16.36 -11.87 6.77
CA GLN A 169 17.81 -12.04 6.75
C GLN A 169 18.34 -12.54 8.10
N LEU A 170 17.86 -11.99 9.22
CA LEU A 170 18.24 -12.41 10.56
C LEU A 170 17.86 -13.87 10.83
N THR A 171 16.61 -14.22 10.53
CA THR A 171 16.04 -15.52 10.91
C THR A 171 16.26 -16.60 9.85
N GLN A 172 16.62 -16.21 8.62
CA GLN A 172 16.67 -17.10 7.46
C GLN A 172 15.34 -17.85 7.27
N TYR A 173 14.22 -17.18 7.57
CA TYR A 173 12.93 -17.85 7.69
C TYR A 173 12.52 -18.59 6.41
N TYR A 174 12.54 -17.91 5.25
CA TYR A 174 12.10 -18.50 3.99
C TYR A 174 13.16 -19.36 3.28
N THR A 175 14.39 -19.43 3.82
CA THR A 175 15.50 -20.19 3.23
C THR A 175 15.85 -21.44 4.02
N LYS A 176 15.84 -21.36 5.37
CA LYS A 176 16.24 -22.47 6.26
C LYS A 176 15.09 -23.02 7.11
N ILE A 177 14.16 -22.18 7.55
CA ILE A 177 13.12 -22.58 8.53
C ILE A 177 11.85 -23.07 7.83
N CYS A 178 11.34 -22.30 6.90
CA CYS A 178 10.07 -22.51 6.23
C CYS A 178 10.24 -22.23 4.73
N PRO A 179 11.03 -23.06 4.02
CA PRO A 179 11.10 -22.99 2.57
C PRO A 179 9.73 -23.33 1.96
N ARG A 180 9.61 -23.05 0.65
CA ARG A 180 8.42 -23.44 -0.10
C ARG A 180 8.25 -24.95 -0.10
#